data_AF-A0A3M5U087-F1
#
_entry.id   AF-A0A3M5U087-F1
#
_cell.length_a   1.000
_cell.length_b   1.000
_cell.length_c   1.000
_cell.angle_alpha   90.00
_cell.angle_beta   90.00
_cell.angle_gamma   90.00
#
_symmetry.space_group_name_H-M   'P 1'
#
loop_
_entity.id
_entity.type
_entity.pdbx_description
1 polymer ?
#
loop_
_entity_poly.entity_id
_entity_poly.type
_entity_poly.pdbx_seq_one_letter_code
_entity_poly.pdbx_strand_id
1 'polypeptide(L)'
;MFSSLWPITKYFPSPGGSNEFVHLYLGQCDSEGAGGIHGLESEGEDIRVTVWSFDDAMDAMKNGLIKNASTIIALQWLALNRAEIRGLWS
;
A
#
# COMPACT_ATOMS: atom_id res chain seq x y z
N MET A 1 5.15 -5.62 -12.27
CA MET A 1 4.95 -6.98 -11.73
C MET A 1 5.75 -7.10 -10.44
N PHE A 2 5.24 -7.79 -9.41
CA PHE A 2 5.95 -7.92 -8.13
C PHE A 2 6.95 -9.08 -8.15
N SER A 3 8.18 -8.87 -7.67
CA SER A 3 9.21 -9.91 -7.60
C SER A 3 9.12 -10.74 -6.31
N SER A 4 8.59 -10.16 -5.23
CA SER A 4 8.37 -10.86 -3.96
C SER A 4 7.21 -10.21 -3.18
N LEU A 5 6.58 -11.00 -2.30
CA LEU A 5 5.53 -10.54 -1.39
C LEU A 5 5.93 -10.85 0.05
N TRP A 6 5.87 -9.84 0.92
CA TRP A 6 6.11 -9.99 2.34
C TRP A 6 4.80 -9.80 3.14
N PRO A 7 4.43 -10.74 4.03
CA PRO A 7 3.23 -10.59 4.83
C PRO A 7 3.38 -9.44 5.85
N ILE A 8 2.43 -8.51 5.87
CA ILE A 8 2.39 -7.41 6.84
C ILE A 8 1.56 -7.82 8.05
N THR A 9 0.24 -7.89 7.86
CA THR A 9 -0.72 -8.21 8.92
C THR A 9 -2.03 -8.68 8.31
N LYS A 10 -2.92 -9.18 9.18
CA LYS A 10 -4.29 -9.52 8.83
C LYS A 10 -5.21 -8.86 9.83
N TYR A 11 -6.29 -8.23 9.36
CA TYR A 11 -7.17 -7.45 10.25
C TYR A 11 -8.60 -7.36 9.73
N PHE A 12 -9.53 -7.10 10.64
CA PHE A 12 -10.91 -6.70 10.33
C PHE A 12 -10.97 -5.17 10.29
N PRO A 13 -11.30 -4.54 9.14
CA PRO A 13 -11.36 -3.08 9.05
C PRO A 13 -12.44 -2.45 9.94
N SER A 14 -13.58 -3.13 10.09
CA SER A 14 -14.72 -2.65 10.88
C SER A 14 -15.54 -3.84 11.42
N PRO A 15 -15.02 -4.57 12.43
CA PRO A 15 -15.63 -5.82 12.92
C PRO A 15 -17.04 -5.63 13.51
N GLY A 16 -17.43 -4.41 13.89
CA GLY A 16 -18.78 -4.10 14.34
C GLY A 16 -19.84 -3.98 13.22
N GLY A 17 -19.41 -3.88 11.95
CA GLY A 17 -20.31 -3.65 10.81
C GLY A 17 -20.00 -4.48 9.56
N SER A 18 -18.88 -5.19 9.53
CA SER A 18 -18.46 -6.05 8.41
C SER A 18 -17.65 -7.23 8.93
N ASN A 19 -17.82 -8.39 8.28
CA ASN A 19 -16.96 -9.57 8.47
C ASN A 19 -15.81 -9.63 7.46
N GLU A 20 -15.59 -8.57 6.68
CA GLU A 20 -14.45 -8.42 5.78
C GLU A 20 -13.13 -8.63 6.54
N PHE A 21 -12.31 -9.54 6.02
CA PHE A 21 -11.00 -9.85 6.58
C PHE A 21 -9.92 -9.57 5.55
N VAL A 22 -9.07 -8.58 5.84
CA VAL A 22 -8.04 -8.11 4.91
C VAL A 22 -6.72 -8.79 5.23
N HIS A 23 -6.10 -9.40 4.21
CA HIS A 23 -4.71 -9.83 4.25
C HIS A 23 -3.84 -8.79 3.55
N LEU A 24 -2.91 -8.19 4.28
CA LEU A 24 -2.07 -7.10 3.78
C LEU A 24 -0.65 -7.59 3.53
N TYR A 25 -0.10 -7.22 2.38
CA TYR A 25 1.25 -7.61 1.93
C TYR A 25 2.03 -6.39 1.43
N LEU A 26 3.35 -6.43 1.61
CA LEU A 26 4.28 -5.54 0.92
C LEU A 26 4.76 -6.24 -0.35
N GLY A 27 4.57 -5.61 -1.51
CA GLY A 27 5.08 -6.12 -2.78
C GLY A 27 6.36 -5.41 -3.21
N GLN A 28 7.44 -6.17 -3.42
CA GLN A 28 8.65 -5.64 -4.05
C GLN A 28 8.36 -5.42 -5.54
N CYS A 29 8.52 -4.20 -6.03
CA CYS A 29 8.34 -3.86 -7.43
C CYS A 29 9.37 -2.85 -7.88
N ASP A 30 9.61 -2.83 -9.19
CA ASP A 30 10.12 -1.67 -9.88
C ASP A 30 8.96 -0.70 -10.19
N SER A 31 9.20 0.58 -9.93
CA SER A 31 8.23 1.66 -10.17
C SER A 31 8.66 2.58 -11.32
N GLU A 32 9.77 2.29 -11.99
CA GLU A 32 10.18 3.00 -13.19
C GLU A 32 9.09 2.89 -14.28
N GLY A 33 8.70 4.04 -14.83
CA GLY A 33 7.62 4.14 -15.81
C GLY A 33 6.20 3.90 -15.26
N ALA A 34 6.03 3.67 -13.96
CA ALA A 34 4.71 3.52 -13.35
C ALA A 34 3.97 4.87 -13.22
N GLY A 35 2.64 4.84 -13.30
CA GLY A 35 1.78 6.02 -13.26
C GLY A 35 0.67 5.95 -14.31
N GLY A 36 -0.10 7.02 -14.43
CA GLY A 36 -1.13 7.17 -15.47
C GLY A 36 -2.54 6.81 -15.01
N ILE A 37 -3.47 6.83 -15.96
CA ILE A 37 -4.88 6.48 -15.76
C ILE A 37 -5.08 5.05 -16.27
N HIS A 38 -5.71 4.22 -15.43
CA HIS A 38 -5.94 2.80 -15.60
C HIS A 38 -7.38 2.46 -15.22
N GLY A 39 -7.79 1.25 -15.57
CA GLY A 39 -9.16 0.76 -15.40
C GLY A 39 -9.76 0.39 -16.74
N LEU A 40 -10.52 -0.71 -16.76
CA LEU A 40 -11.29 -1.10 -17.94
C LEU A 40 -12.73 -0.63 -17.76
N GLU A 41 -13.34 -0.14 -18.84
CA GLU A 41 -14.75 0.30 -18.83
C GLU A 41 -15.68 -0.82 -18.32
N SER A 42 -15.36 -2.07 -18.63
CA SER A 42 -16.11 -3.25 -18.17
C SER A 42 -16.01 -3.54 -16.68
N GLU A 43 -14.98 -3.02 -16.00
CA GLU A 43 -14.72 -3.27 -14.57
C GLU A 43 -15.29 -2.16 -13.67
N GLY A 44 -15.68 -1.02 -14.26
CA GLY A 44 -16.23 0.12 -13.51
C GLY A 44 -15.22 0.79 -12.58
N GLU A 45 -13.92 0.52 -12.76
CA GLU A 45 -12.84 1.12 -12.00
C GLU A 45 -12.23 2.30 -12.76
N ASP A 46 -12.10 3.45 -12.10
CA ASP A 46 -11.38 4.63 -12.61
C ASP A 46 -10.21 4.91 -11.67
N ILE A 47 -9.02 4.46 -12.07
CA ILE A 47 -7.84 4.41 -11.20
C ILE A 47 -6.74 5.30 -11.77
N ARG A 48 -6.29 6.27 -10.97
CA ARG A 48 -5.06 7.02 -11.26
C ARG A 48 -3.91 6.51 -10.39
N VAL A 49 -2.92 5.92 -11.04
CA VAL A 49 -1.68 5.48 -10.38
C VAL A 49 -0.73 6.66 -10.23
N THR A 50 -0.18 6.82 -9.04
CA THR A 50 0.84 7.84 -8.72
C THR A 50 1.98 7.18 -7.95
N VAL A 51 3.22 7.52 -8.30
CA VAL A 51 4.43 7.07 -7.59
C VAL A 51 4.86 8.16 -6.61
N TRP A 52 5.18 7.76 -5.39
CA TRP A 52 5.55 8.66 -4.29
C TRP A 52 6.90 8.24 -3.73
N SER A 53 7.70 9.22 -3.29
CA SER A 53 8.81 8.89 -2.40
C SER A 53 8.25 8.37 -1.07
N PHE A 54 9.06 7.60 -0.34
CA PHE A 54 8.67 7.13 0.98
C PHE A 54 8.32 8.30 1.91
N ASP A 55 9.13 9.37 1.89
CA ASP A 55 8.95 10.51 2.78
C ASP A 55 7.66 11.29 2.44
N ASP A 56 7.39 11.53 1.15
CA ASP A 56 6.14 12.19 0.72
C ASP A 56 4.90 11.38 1.12
N ALA A 57 4.95 10.06 0.98
CA ALA A 57 3.84 9.18 1.38
C ALA A 57 3.63 9.21 2.91
N MET A 58 4.71 9.23 3.68
CA MET A 58 4.64 9.35 5.14
C MET A 58 4.06 10.70 5.57
N ASP A 59 4.43 11.79 4.92
CA ASP A 59 3.91 13.12 5.24
C ASP A 59 2.45 13.29 4.81
N ALA A 60 2.06 12.73 3.66
CA ALA A 60 0.66 12.63 3.24
C ALA A 60 -0.19 11.79 4.21
N MET A 61 0.37 10.75 4.81
CA MET A 61 -0.32 10.01 5.86
C MET A 61 -0.47 10.87 7.13
N LYS A 62 0.60 11.51 7.60
CA LYS A 62 0.59 12.32 8.84
C LYS A 62 -0.33 13.53 8.74
N ASN A 63 -0.37 14.19 7.59
CA ASN A 63 -1.22 15.36 7.36
C ASN A 63 -2.68 15.00 7.03
N GLY A 64 -2.98 13.71 6.98
CA GLY A 64 -4.32 13.19 6.75
C GLY A 64 -4.76 13.23 5.29
N LEU A 65 -3.88 13.39 4.31
CA LEU A 65 -4.23 13.20 2.90
C LEU A 65 -4.58 11.72 2.61
N ILE A 66 -3.84 10.78 3.18
CA ILE A 66 -4.17 9.34 3.13
C ILE A 66 -5.09 8.99 4.30
N LYS A 67 -6.28 8.46 4.00
CA LYS A 67 -7.35 8.24 4.99
C LYS A 67 -7.96 6.84 5.01
N ASN A 68 -7.49 5.91 4.19
CA ASN A 68 -7.98 4.53 4.20
C ASN A 68 -7.13 3.65 5.12
N ALA A 69 -7.79 2.77 5.87
CA ALA A 69 -7.14 1.96 6.90
C ALA A 69 -6.00 1.09 6.37
N SER A 70 -6.17 0.42 5.23
CA SER A 70 -5.15 -0.49 4.68
C SER A 70 -3.84 0.23 4.35
N THR A 71 -3.91 1.40 3.71
CA THR A 71 -2.70 2.17 3.36
C THR A 71 -2.05 2.77 4.60
N ILE A 72 -2.83 3.28 5.56
CA ILE A 72 -2.29 3.79 6.84
C ILE A 72 -1.52 2.68 7.56
N ILE A 73 -2.13 1.50 7.71
CA ILE A 73 -1.49 0.35 8.37
C ILE A 73 -0.23 -0.09 7.61
N ALA A 74 -0.29 -0.16 6.27
CA ALA A 74 0.85 -0.54 5.43
C ALA A 74 2.03 0.42 5.58
N LEU A 75 1.77 1.75 5.52
CA LEU A 75 2.81 2.77 5.62
C LEU A 75 3.43 2.83 7.02
N GLN A 76 2.61 2.71 8.07
CA GLN A 76 3.11 2.65 9.45
C GLN A 76 3.97 1.40 9.67
N TRP A 77 3.53 0.24 9.18
CA TRP A 77 4.34 -0.98 9.24
C TRP A 77 5.63 -0.83 8.45
N LEU A 78 5.58 -0.29 7.24
CA LEU A 78 6.78 -0.07 6.43
C LEU A 78 7.75 0.85 7.16
N ALA A 79 7.28 1.94 7.78
CA ALA A 79 8.13 2.84 8.55
C ALA A 79 8.88 2.14 9.70
N LEU A 80 8.22 1.20 10.39
CA LEU A 80 8.81 0.42 11.48
C LEU A 80 9.84 -0.61 10.99
N ASN A 81 9.65 -1.17 9.79
CA ASN A 81 10.42 -2.32 9.30
C ASN A 81 11.33 -2.00 8.09
N ARG A 82 11.35 -0.76 7.61
CA ARG A 82 11.98 -0.37 6.33
C ARG A 82 13.45 -0.76 6.24
N ALA A 83 14.20 -0.57 7.31
CA ALA A 83 15.64 -0.85 7.32
C ALA A 83 15.91 -2.35 7.17
N GLU A 84 15.18 -3.19 7.90
CA GLU A 84 15.27 -4.64 7.84
C GLU A 84 14.90 -5.16 6.45
N ILE A 85 13.75 -4.74 5.92
CA ILE A 85 13.27 -5.19 4.61
C ILE A 85 14.24 -4.80 3.50
N ARG A 86 14.82 -3.60 3.54
CA ARG A 86 15.84 -3.21 2.56
C ARG A 86 17.09 -4.08 2.64
N GLY A 87 17.51 -4.48 3.84
CA GLY A 87 18.62 -5.41 4.02
C GLY A 87 18.34 -6.81 3.45
N LEU A 88 17.09 -7.27 3.56
CA LEU A 88 16.67 -8.58 3.02
C LEU A 88 16.49 -8.59 1.50
N TRP A 89 16.21 -7.44 0.90
CA TRP A 89 15.94 -7.28 -0.54
C TRP A 89 17.09 -6.61 -1.31
N SER A 90 18.27 -6.50 -0.69
CA SER A 90 19.50 -6.03 -1.33
C SER A 90 20.13 -7.07 -2.25
#